data_AF-A0A0U5H1W4-F1
#
_entry.id   AF-A0A0U5H1W4-F1
#
_cell.length_a   1.000
_cell.length_b   1.000
_cell.length_c   1.000
_cell.angle_alpha   90.00
_cell.angle_beta   90.00
_cell.angle_gamma   90.00
#
_symmetry.space_group_name_H-M   'P 1'
#
loop_
_entity.id
_entity.type
_entity.pdbx_description
1 polymer ?
#
loop_
_entity_poly.entity_id
_entity_poly.type
_entity_poly.pdbx_seq_one_letter_code
_entity_poly.pdbx_strand_id
1 'polypeptide(L)' 'MTEIRAPRERTCTECGRSERWDDETGNWRVDDEVGDVYCVHSWDVTGTFTPVEES' A
#
# COMPACT_ATOMS: atom_id res chain seq x y z
N MET A 1 1.76 -0.47 24.52
CA MET A 1 0.46 -1.03 24.06
C MET A 1 0.65 -1.38 22.60
N THR A 2 0.28 -2.58 22.15
CA THR A 2 0.55 -3.03 20.77
C THR A 2 -0.54 -2.52 19.83
N GLU A 3 -0.21 -1.58 18.96
CA GLU A 3 -1.15 -0.97 18.01
C GLU A 3 -0.90 -1.52 16.60
N ILE A 4 -1.97 -1.89 15.89
CA ILE A 4 -1.87 -2.36 14.51
C ILE A 4 -2.08 -1.17 13.56
N ARG A 5 -1.06 -0.88 12.76
CA ARG A 5 -1.04 0.18 11.74
C ARG A 5 -1.14 -0.43 10.34
N ALA A 6 -1.89 0.23 9.47
CA ALA A 6 -1.91 -0.07 8.04
C ALA A 6 -0.98 0.91 7.30
N PRO A 7 -0.36 0.49 6.18
CA PRO A 7 0.42 1.40 5.36
C PRO A 7 -0.51 2.46 4.75
N ARG A 8 -0.01 3.69 4.60
CA ARG A 8 -0.75 4.78 3.94
C ARG A 8 -0.35 4.96 2.48
N GLU A 9 0.76 4.34 2.08
CA GLU A 9 1.33 4.39 0.74
C GLU A 9 1.89 3.00 0.44
N ARG A 10 1.72 2.52 -0.79
CA ARG A 10 2.29 1.26 -1.26
C ARG A 10 2.67 1.37 -2.72
N THR A 11 3.68 0.60 -3.11
CA THR A 11 4.10 0.48 -4.50
C THR A 11 4.11 -0.98 -4.90
N CYS A 12 3.52 -1.30 -6.05
CA CYS A 12 3.54 -2.63 -6.63
C CYS A 12 4.98 -2.99 -7.01
N THR A 13 5.48 -4.14 -6.56
CA THR A 13 6.85 -4.57 -6.85
C THR A 13 7.03 -5.04 -8.30
N GLU A 14 5.93 -5.38 -8.99
CA GLU A 14 5.97 -5.93 -10.35
C GLU A 14 5.83 -4.84 -11.43
N CYS A 15 4.88 -3.90 -11.28
CA CYS A 15 4.63 -2.83 -12.27
C CYS A 15 5.04 -1.44 -11.81
N GLY A 16 5.52 -1.27 -10.57
CA GLY A 16 5.91 0.04 -10.04
C GLY A 16 4.73 0.98 -9.76
N ARG A 17 3.48 0.54 -9.91
CA ARG A 17 2.29 1.35 -9.58
C ARG A 17 2.33 1.80 -8.12
N SER A 18 2.16 3.10 -7.88
CA SER A 18 2.04 3.67 -6.53
C SER A 18 0.58 3.98 -6.19
N GLU A 19 0.20 3.61 -4.97
CA GLU A 19 -1.13 3.84 -4.42
C GLU A 19 -1.05 4.43 -3.03
N ARG A 20 -1.98 5.33 -2.75
CA ARG A 20 -2.13 5.99 -1.46
C ARG A 20 -3.48 5.64 -0.85
N TRP A 21 -3.51 5.43 0.45
CA TRP A 21 -4.74 5.33 1.22
C TRP A 21 -5.40 6.71 1.30
N ASP A 22 -6.64 6.78 0.84
CA ASP A 22 -7.46 7.97 0.89
C ASP A 22 -8.50 7.82 2.01
N ASP A 23 -8.34 8.61 3.08
CA ASP A 23 -9.21 8.53 4.25
C ASP A 23 -10.63 9.04 3.95
N GLU A 24 -10.75 9.99 3.01
CA GLU A 24 -12.03 10.57 2.59
C GLU A 24 -12.94 9.56 1.90
N THR A 25 -12.36 8.71 1.03
CA THR A 25 -13.09 7.66 0.32
C THR A 25 -12.97 6.28 0.97
N GLY A 26 -12.14 6.14 2.01
CA GLY A 26 -11.88 4.87 2.68
C GLY A 26 -11.35 3.81 1.73
N ASN A 27 -10.56 4.21 0.73
CA ASN A 27 -10.09 3.32 -0.32
C ASN A 27 -8.68 3.68 -0.80
N TRP A 28 -8.05 2.74 -1.51
CA TRP A 28 -6.77 3.00 -2.15
C TRP A 28 -6.97 3.77 -3.46
N ARG A 29 -6.26 4.89 -3.59
CA ARG A 29 -6.21 5.71 -4.79
C ARG A 29 -4.88 5.53 -5.49
N VAL A 30 -4.91 5.39 -6.79
CA VAL A 30 -3.71 5.46 -7.63
C VAL A 30 -3.32 6.93 -7.73
N ASP A 31 -2.05 7.23 -7.46
CA ASP A 31 -1.57 8.61 -7.41
C ASP A 31 -1.45 9.24 -8.81
N ASP A 32 -0.83 8.54 -9.77
CA ASP A 32 -0.55 9.10 -11.10
C ASP A 32 -0.70 8.06 -12.24
N GLU A 33 -0.03 6.92 -12.15
CA GLU A 33 -0.05 5.89 -13.20
C GLU A 33 -0.84 4.64 -12.79
N VAL A 34 -1.86 4.28 -13.58
CA VAL A 34 -2.69 3.08 -13.38
C VAL A 34 -1.90 1.75 -13.40
N GLY A 35 -0.64 1.79 -13.85
CA GLY A 35 0.22 0.63 -14.05
C GLY A 35 -0.25 -0.24 -15.22
N ASP A 36 0.36 -1.42 -15.36
CA ASP A 36 -0.05 -2.39 -16.38
C ASP A 36 -1.39 -3.05 -16.05
N VAL A 37 -2.35 -2.98 -17.00
CA VAL A 37 -3.68 -3.63 -16.94
C VAL A 37 -3.60 -5.14 -16.70
N TYR A 38 -2.50 -5.78 -17.08
CA TYR A 38 -2.27 -7.22 -16.95
C TYR A 38 -1.36 -7.57 -15.77
N CYS A 39 -1.19 -6.69 -14.79
CA CYS A 39 -0.35 -6.95 -13.64
C CYS A 39 -1.15 -7.64 -12.52
N VAL A 40 -0.65 -8.77 -12.02
CA VAL A 40 -1.09 -9.30 -10.72
C VAL A 40 -0.38 -8.47 -9.67
N HIS A 41 -1.07 -7.47 -9.13
CA HIS A 41 -0.47 -6.61 -8.14
C HIS A 41 -0.05 -7.40 -6.90
N SER A 42 1.25 -7.43 -6.68
CA SER A 42 1.87 -7.95 -5.47
C SER A 42 2.40 -6.80 -4.65
N TRP A 43 2.06 -6.84 -3.37
CA TRP A 43 2.51 -5.89 -2.37
C TRP A 43 3.32 -6.67 -1.37
N ASP A 44 4.39 -6.05 -0.91
CA ASP A 44 5.21 -6.64 0.12
C ASP A 44 4.51 -6.49 1.48
N VAL A 45 3.62 -7.42 1.80
CA VAL A 45 2.92 -7.50 3.10
C VAL A 45 3.89 -7.89 4.24
N THR A 46 5.05 -8.46 3.89
CA THR A 46 6.13 -8.87 4.78
C THR A 46 7.36 -7.95 4.72
N GLY A 47 7.25 -6.82 4.03
CA GLY A 47 8.37 -5.94 3.75
C GLY A 47 8.87 -5.12 4.92
N THR A 48 9.58 -4.04 4.61
CA THR A 48 10.07 -3.05 5.60
C THR A 48 8.94 -2.45 6.45
N PHE A 49 7.70 -2.56 6.02
CA PHE A 49 6.54 -2.14 6.79
C PHE A 49 6.20 -3.14 7.90
N THR A 50 6.39 -2.73 9.15
CA THR A 50 5.94 -3.51 10.31
C THR A 50 4.53 -3.06 10.70
N PRO A 51 3.51 -3.95 10.64
CA PRO A 51 2.13 -3.58 10.98
C PRO A 51 1.92 -3.40 12.48
N VAL A 52 2.93 -3.64 13.30
CA VAL A 52 2.88 -3.58 14.75
C VAL A 52 3.72 -2.41 15.25
N GLU A 53 3.10 -1.46 15.92
CA GLU A 53 3.77 -0.41 16.69
C GLU A 53 3.73 -0.75 18.18
N GLU A 54 4.89 -0.73 18.83
CA GLU A 54 4.98 -0.84 20.28
C GLU A 54 5.13 0.56 20.89
N SER A 55 4.06 1.05 21.51
CA SER A 55 4.01 2.30 22.28
C SER A 55 4.46 2.11 23.73
#